data_AF-A0A5C8GHY0-F1
#
_entry.id   AF-A0A5C8GHY0-F1
#
_cell.length_a   1.000
_cell.length_b   1.000
_cell.length_c   1.000
_cell.angle_alpha   90.00
_cell.angle_beta   90.00
_cell.angle_gamma   90.00
#
_symmetry.space_group_name_H-M   'P 1'
#
loop_
_entity.id
_entity.type
_entity.pdbx_description
1 polymer ?
#
loop_
_entity_poly.entity_id
_entity_poly.type
_entity_poly.pdbx_seq_one_letter_code
_entity_poly.pdbx_strand_id
1 'polypeptide(L)'
;MEVRDIFELRKQGKTEEAYAAIQPLYAVHKGHYTTIAMFWVGTDVMKLRYQQRKLEEAYKIFRSLLRLYPTMDDKDLRGQSAMMRAALLVFDHDPKFSMLEFITNWGIEKLTDDDWTRGESNGHPVQSVGMRIVGKVFKEVEGNPTPEMALKAAPILAEALKHSPYNMNNQRYKAVIYTIMGKKDKAVNIYRHLLRKHHQSYLYQKLAELTDARELRIALLCRAIVTRREEKFKQRLRFQLAELLFRDNKPGAKYELERCIATRQQAGYSVTWEMQNLTASLEQVTAATDMEQKSFYREQEKIVEAFLRN
;
A
#
# COMPACT_ATOMS: atom_id res chain seq x y z
N MET A 1 -16.03 42.96 0.15
CA MET A 1 -15.96 41.69 0.88
C MET A 1 -14.57 41.58 1.46
N GLU A 2 -14.47 41.40 2.78
CA GLU A 2 -13.21 41.28 3.49
C GLU A 2 -12.85 39.80 3.75
N VAL A 3 -11.63 39.54 4.25
CA VAL A 3 -11.17 38.19 4.57
C VAL A 3 -12.10 37.49 5.59
N ARG A 4 -12.68 38.26 6.52
CA ARG A 4 -13.63 37.73 7.50
C ARG A 4 -14.87 37.11 6.83
N ASP A 5 -15.48 37.83 5.89
CA ASP A 5 -16.67 37.37 5.16
C ASP A 5 -16.38 36.06 4.41
N ILE A 6 -15.17 35.92 3.85
CA ILE A 6 -14.74 34.72 3.13
C ILE A 6 -14.66 33.50 4.07
N PHE A 7 -14.17 33.69 5.30
CA PHE A 7 -14.19 32.62 6.29
C PHE A 7 -15.60 32.26 6.74
N GLU A 8 -16.53 33.21 6.77
CA GLU A 8 -17.95 32.94 7.03
C GLU A 8 -18.58 32.11 5.90
N LEU A 9 -18.33 32.47 4.63
CA LEU A 9 -18.76 31.67 3.47
C LEU A 9 -18.19 30.24 3.53
N ARG A 10 -16.90 30.11 3.86
CA ARG A 10 -16.24 28.81 4.04
C ARG A 10 -16.90 27.98 5.14
N LYS A 11 -17.20 28.57 6.30
CA LYS A 11 -17.90 27.91 7.41
C LYS A 11 -19.31 27.45 7.04
N GLN A 12 -19.99 28.19 6.17
CA GLN A 12 -21.31 27.83 5.62
C GLN A 12 -21.25 26.75 4.53
N GLY A 13 -20.06 26.27 4.16
CA GLY A 13 -19.88 25.29 3.09
C GLY A 13 -19.98 25.86 1.67
N LYS A 14 -20.11 27.19 1.52
CA LYS A 14 -20.20 27.91 0.24
C LYS A 14 -18.82 28.03 -0.43
N THR A 15 -18.26 26.87 -0.76
CA THR A 15 -16.86 26.69 -1.16
C THR A 15 -16.53 27.44 -2.46
N GLU A 16 -17.42 27.40 -3.45
CA GLU A 16 -17.24 28.12 -4.73
C GLU A 16 -17.30 29.63 -4.57
N GLU A 17 -18.28 30.13 -3.79
CA GLU A 17 -18.44 31.56 -3.52
C GLU A 17 -17.22 32.12 -2.77
N ALA A 18 -16.77 31.40 -1.74
CA ALA A 18 -15.56 31.76 -1.00
C ALA A 18 -14.34 31.84 -1.91
N TYR A 19 -14.21 30.91 -2.88
CA TYR A 19 -13.08 30.88 -3.80
C TYR A 19 -13.11 32.00 -4.82
N ALA A 20 -14.27 32.25 -5.43
CA ALA A 20 -14.47 33.36 -6.34
C ALA A 20 -14.18 34.71 -5.64
N ALA A 21 -14.50 34.83 -4.36
CA ALA A 21 -14.22 36.03 -3.57
C ALA A 21 -12.73 36.21 -3.21
N ILE A 22 -12.01 35.14 -2.85
CA ILE A 22 -10.61 35.27 -2.41
C ILE A 22 -9.62 35.48 -3.57
N GLN A 23 -9.92 34.98 -4.77
CA GLN A 23 -9.07 35.12 -5.96
C GLN A 23 -8.68 36.58 -6.29
N PRO A 24 -9.62 37.51 -6.50
CA PRO A 24 -9.28 38.90 -6.80
C PRO A 24 -8.60 39.60 -5.63
N LEU A 25 -9.01 39.33 -4.38
CA LEU A 25 -8.41 39.93 -3.19
C LEU A 25 -6.94 39.52 -3.03
N TYR A 26 -6.63 38.24 -3.21
CA TYR A 26 -5.26 37.74 -3.15
C TYR A 26 -4.39 38.23 -4.31
N ALA A 27 -4.98 38.43 -5.50
CA ALA A 27 -4.27 38.99 -6.65
C ALA A 27 -3.78 40.43 -6.40
N VAL A 28 -4.60 41.23 -5.70
CA VAL A 28 -4.29 42.62 -5.36
C VAL A 28 -3.40 42.71 -4.10
N HIS A 29 -3.68 41.90 -3.07
CA HIS A 29 -2.98 41.97 -1.80
C HIS A 29 -2.55 40.58 -1.28
N LYS A 30 -1.24 40.35 -1.25
CA LYS A 30 -0.59 39.12 -0.76
C LYS A 30 -0.12 39.25 0.70
N GLY A 31 -1.02 39.72 1.56
CA GLY A 31 -0.77 39.84 3.00
C GLY A 31 -0.94 38.51 3.75
N HIS A 32 -0.63 38.52 5.04
CA HIS A 32 -0.72 37.36 5.93
C HIS A 32 -2.13 36.72 5.90
N TYR A 33 -3.17 37.50 6.15
CA TYR A 33 -4.55 36.99 6.24
C TYR A 33 -5.12 36.55 4.88
N THR A 34 -4.81 37.25 3.79
CA THR A 34 -5.26 36.85 2.45
C THR A 34 -4.57 35.58 1.98
N THR A 35 -3.30 35.37 2.33
CA THR A 35 -2.56 34.13 2.06
C THR A 35 -3.18 32.95 2.79
N ILE A 36 -3.46 33.09 4.09
CA ILE A 36 -4.12 32.05 4.90
C ILE A 36 -5.51 31.74 4.34
N ALA A 37 -6.32 32.75 4.02
CA ALA A 37 -7.64 32.54 3.43
C ALA A 37 -7.57 31.84 2.06
N MET A 38 -6.65 32.26 1.19
CA MET A 38 -6.43 31.64 -0.12
C MET A 38 -6.05 30.16 0.03
N PHE A 39 -5.16 29.84 0.96
CA PHE A 39 -4.73 28.47 1.20
C PHE A 39 -5.88 27.56 1.65
N TRP A 40 -6.63 27.98 2.67
CA TRP A 40 -7.70 27.16 3.23
C TRP A 40 -8.89 27.00 2.27
N VAL A 41 -9.30 28.08 1.60
CA VAL A 41 -10.37 28.01 0.59
C VAL A 41 -9.91 27.20 -0.62
N GLY A 42 -8.67 27.37 -1.09
CA GLY A 42 -8.11 26.58 -2.17
C GLY A 42 -8.06 25.08 -1.84
N THR A 43 -7.75 24.72 -0.59
CA THR A 43 -7.78 23.32 -0.12
C THR A 43 -9.19 22.73 -0.19
N ASP A 44 -10.22 23.50 0.17
CA ASP A 44 -11.60 23.02 0.14
C ASP A 44 -12.11 22.86 -1.30
N VAL A 45 -11.82 23.82 -2.18
CA VAL A 45 -12.17 23.72 -3.61
C VAL A 45 -11.44 22.55 -4.26
N MET A 46 -10.17 22.33 -3.95
CA MET A 46 -9.42 21.18 -4.48
C MET A 46 -10.14 19.86 -4.16
N LYS A 47 -10.60 19.68 -2.91
CA LYS A 47 -11.38 18.51 -2.49
C LYS A 47 -12.71 18.43 -3.23
N LEU A 48 -13.42 19.55 -3.37
CA LEU A 48 -14.68 19.62 -4.11
C LEU A 48 -14.48 19.22 -5.59
N ARG A 49 -13.39 19.65 -6.23
CA ARG A 49 -13.06 19.26 -7.60
C ARG A 49 -12.80 17.76 -7.75
N TYR A 50 -12.12 17.14 -6.79
CA TYR A 50 -11.97 15.68 -6.77
C TYR A 50 -13.32 14.96 -6.64
N GLN A 51 -14.21 15.44 -5.77
CA GLN A 51 -15.57 14.90 -5.63
C GLN A 51 -16.38 15.03 -6.92
N GLN A 52 -16.25 16.16 -7.62
CA GLN A 52 -16.88 16.43 -8.91
C GLN A 52 -16.19 15.73 -10.10
N ARG A 53 -15.16 14.89 -9.86
CA ARG A 53 -14.34 14.23 -10.91
C ARG A 53 -13.64 15.21 -11.87
N LYS A 54 -13.45 16.48 -11.48
CA LYS A 54 -12.68 17.49 -12.21
C LYS A 54 -11.19 17.39 -11.86
N LEU A 55 -10.58 16.25 -12.20
CA LEU A 55 -9.25 15.85 -11.71
C LEU A 55 -8.14 16.82 -12.13
N GLU A 56 -8.15 17.27 -13.39
CA GLU A 56 -7.14 18.19 -13.92
C GLU A 56 -7.18 19.55 -13.21
N GLU A 57 -8.39 20.05 -12.91
CA GLU A 57 -8.57 21.30 -12.17
C GLU A 57 -8.12 21.14 -10.71
N ALA A 58 -8.51 20.04 -10.06
CA ALA A 58 -8.06 19.72 -8.71
C ALA A 58 -6.52 19.69 -8.63
N TYR A 59 -5.86 19.07 -9.60
CA TYR A 59 -4.40 19.00 -9.66
C TYR A 59 -3.75 20.37 -9.92
N LYS A 60 -4.34 21.23 -10.75
CA LYS A 60 -3.88 22.63 -10.92
C LYS A 60 -3.98 23.43 -9.63
N ILE A 61 -5.05 23.25 -8.85
CA ILE A 61 -5.22 23.89 -7.54
C ILE A 61 -4.17 23.36 -6.57
N PHE A 62 -3.97 22.05 -6.49
CA PHE A 62 -2.91 21.44 -5.67
C PHE A 62 -1.53 22.02 -5.96
N ARG A 63 -1.14 22.13 -7.25
CA ARG A 63 0.14 22.76 -7.64
C ARG A 63 0.23 24.23 -7.25
N SER A 64 -0.90 24.93 -7.23
CA SER A 64 -0.95 26.33 -6.79
C SER A 64 -0.80 26.45 -5.27
N LEU A 65 -1.42 25.53 -4.51
CA LEU A 65 -1.25 25.43 -3.06
C LEU A 65 0.21 25.10 -2.68
N LEU A 66 0.89 24.22 -3.42
CA LEU A 66 2.31 23.94 -3.20
C LEU A 66 3.20 25.18 -3.34
N ARG A 67 2.88 26.09 -4.28
CA ARG A 67 3.61 27.36 -4.45
C ARG A 67 3.24 28.40 -3.40
N LEU A 68 2.00 28.34 -2.90
CA LEU A 68 1.48 29.27 -1.90
C LEU A 68 1.97 28.94 -0.49
N TYR A 69 2.06 27.66 -0.14
CA TYR A 69 2.36 27.22 1.21
C TYR A 69 3.63 27.84 1.81
N PRO A 70 4.78 27.94 1.09
CA PRO A 70 5.99 28.57 1.64
C PRO A 70 5.83 30.04 2.05
N THR A 71 4.81 30.74 1.57
CA THR A 71 4.54 32.15 1.93
C THR A 71 3.51 32.28 3.06
N MET A 72 2.95 31.17 3.55
CA MET A 72 1.98 31.15 4.63
C MET A 72 2.68 30.98 5.98
N ASP A 73 2.26 31.73 6.99
CA ASP A 73 2.69 31.53 8.37
C ASP A 73 1.95 30.32 8.97
N ASP A 74 2.64 29.20 9.13
CA ASP A 74 2.08 27.90 9.56
C ASP A 74 2.74 27.40 10.87
N LYS A 75 2.72 28.24 11.91
CA LYS A 75 3.38 27.95 13.20
C LYS A 75 2.86 26.68 13.89
N ASP A 76 1.61 26.31 13.64
CA ASP A 76 0.96 25.14 14.23
C ASP A 76 0.97 23.90 13.31
N LEU A 77 1.64 23.99 12.15
CA LEU A 77 1.79 22.91 11.16
C LEU A 77 0.46 22.36 10.61
N ARG A 78 -0.65 23.11 10.73
CA ARG A 78 -1.94 22.67 10.19
C ARG A 78 -1.95 22.73 8.66
N GLY A 79 -1.29 23.71 8.07
CA GLY A 79 -1.10 23.80 6.63
C GLY A 79 -0.27 22.63 6.10
N GLN A 80 0.79 22.25 6.82
CA GLN A 80 1.60 21.08 6.53
C GLN A 80 0.75 19.80 6.48
N SER A 81 -0.04 19.54 7.53
CA SER A 81 -0.97 18.40 7.58
C SER A 81 -2.00 18.45 6.44
N ALA A 82 -2.53 19.64 6.12
CA ALA A 82 -3.47 19.82 5.02
C ALA A 82 -2.86 19.44 3.66
N MET A 83 -1.60 19.83 3.41
CA MET A 83 -0.89 19.45 2.19
C MET A 83 -0.59 17.96 2.09
N MET A 84 -0.30 17.30 3.22
CA MET A 84 -0.13 15.83 3.26
C MET A 84 -1.43 15.11 2.91
N ARG A 85 -2.57 15.57 3.46
CA ARG A 85 -3.89 15.05 3.11
C ARG A 85 -4.25 15.32 1.65
N ALA A 86 -3.85 16.47 1.10
CA ALA A 86 -4.01 16.79 -0.30
C ALA A 86 -3.19 15.85 -1.20
N ALA A 87 -1.93 15.59 -0.86
CA ALA A 87 -1.07 14.66 -1.59
C ALA A 87 -1.64 13.23 -1.61
N LEU A 88 -2.27 12.77 -0.52
CA LEU A 88 -2.99 11.48 -0.51
C LEU A 88 -4.12 11.43 -1.54
N LEU A 89 -4.89 12.51 -1.68
CA LEU A 89 -5.97 12.59 -2.68
C LEU A 89 -5.41 12.60 -4.11
N VAL A 90 -4.33 13.36 -4.33
CA VAL A 90 -3.65 13.44 -5.64
C VAL A 90 -3.12 12.07 -6.04
N PHE A 91 -2.41 11.38 -5.14
CA PHE A 91 -1.85 10.05 -5.41
C PHE A 91 -2.92 9.02 -5.84
N ASP A 92 -4.13 9.10 -5.28
CA ASP A 92 -5.20 8.17 -5.61
C ASP A 92 -5.86 8.46 -6.98
N HIS A 93 -5.55 9.60 -7.61
CA HIS A 93 -6.19 10.05 -8.86
C HIS A 93 -5.22 10.43 -9.99
N ASP A 94 -3.93 10.63 -9.70
CA ASP A 94 -2.90 10.94 -10.69
C ASP A 94 -1.83 9.84 -10.70
N PRO A 95 -1.78 8.97 -11.73
CA PRO A 95 -0.81 7.87 -11.81
C PRO A 95 0.64 8.36 -11.99
N LYS A 96 0.88 9.63 -12.33
CA LYS A 96 2.22 10.20 -12.47
C LYS A 96 2.73 10.79 -11.16
N PHE A 97 1.87 10.96 -10.16
CA PHE A 97 2.26 11.54 -8.88
C PHE A 97 2.99 10.50 -8.03
N SER A 98 4.22 10.81 -7.62
CA SER A 98 5.01 9.98 -6.70
C SER A 98 4.89 10.53 -5.28
N MET A 99 4.36 9.71 -4.36
CA MET A 99 4.39 10.00 -2.93
C MET A 99 5.81 9.95 -2.37
N LEU A 100 6.65 9.02 -2.86
CA LEU A 100 8.04 8.93 -2.42
C LEU A 100 8.81 10.24 -2.71
N GLU A 101 8.74 10.74 -3.94
CA GLU A 101 9.40 12.00 -4.31
C GLU A 101 8.78 13.20 -3.58
N PHE A 102 7.45 13.23 -3.45
CA PHE A 102 6.78 14.30 -2.71
C PHE A 102 7.27 14.38 -1.27
N ILE A 103 7.25 13.27 -0.53
CA ILE A 103 7.62 13.26 0.89
C ILE A 103 9.11 13.48 1.10
N THR A 104 9.95 12.99 0.19
CA THR A 104 11.41 13.23 0.24
C THR A 104 11.71 14.73 0.22
N ASN A 105 10.94 15.51 -0.55
CA ASN A 105 11.10 16.97 -0.64
C ASN A 105 10.31 17.73 0.45
N TRP A 106 9.14 17.22 0.83
CA TRP A 106 8.21 17.90 1.71
C TRP A 106 8.59 17.77 3.20
N GLY A 107 9.18 16.63 3.58
CA GLY A 107 9.61 16.32 4.94
C GLY A 107 8.52 15.60 5.73
N ILE A 108 8.77 14.33 6.07
CA ILE A 108 7.87 13.51 6.90
C ILE A 108 7.92 13.93 8.37
N GLU A 109 9.06 14.47 8.80
CA GLU A 109 9.36 14.92 10.16
C GLU A 109 8.58 16.17 10.58
N LYS A 110 7.91 16.82 9.62
CA LYS A 110 7.05 17.97 9.87
C LYS A 110 5.59 17.57 10.18
N LEU A 111 5.27 16.29 10.20
CA LEU A 111 3.99 15.81 10.71
C LEU A 111 3.96 15.96 12.23
N THR A 112 2.86 16.48 12.77
CA THR A 112 2.65 16.58 14.21
C THR A 112 2.30 15.22 14.81
N ASP A 113 2.38 15.09 16.14
CA ASP A 113 1.97 13.86 16.83
C ASP A 113 0.52 13.46 16.48
N ASP A 114 -0.37 14.45 16.33
CA ASP A 114 -1.77 14.24 15.91
C ASP A 114 -1.87 13.54 14.55
N ASP A 115 -0.97 13.84 13.60
CA ASP A 115 -0.96 13.20 12.28
C ASP A 115 -0.53 11.72 12.33
N TRP A 116 0.06 11.28 13.44
CA TRP A 116 0.41 9.89 13.72
C TRP A 116 -0.66 9.15 14.52
N THR A 117 -1.62 9.86 15.11
CA THR A 117 -2.75 9.25 15.83
C THR A 117 -3.79 8.67 14.87
N ARG A 118 -4.37 7.53 15.26
CA ARG A 118 -5.49 6.94 14.50
C ARG A 118 -6.72 7.80 14.69
N GLY A 119 -7.42 8.04 13.59
CA GLY A 119 -8.72 8.71 13.62
C GLY A 119 -9.87 7.71 13.68
N GLU A 120 -11.08 8.25 13.70
CA GLU A 120 -12.31 7.51 13.53
C GLU A 120 -13.11 8.16 12.39
N SER A 121 -13.74 7.35 11.55
CA SER A 121 -14.66 7.80 10.51
C SER A 121 -15.83 6.84 10.45
N ASN A 122 -17.05 7.33 10.62
CA ASN A 122 -18.29 6.54 10.60
C ASN A 122 -18.24 5.33 11.55
N GLY A 123 -17.70 5.48 12.76
CA GLY A 123 -17.58 4.37 13.73
C GLY A 123 -16.44 3.39 13.45
N HIS A 124 -15.65 3.61 12.39
CA HIS A 124 -14.54 2.74 12.01
C HIS A 124 -13.18 3.41 12.23
N PRO A 125 -12.19 2.69 12.78
CA PRO A 125 -10.85 3.22 12.96
C PRO A 125 -10.21 3.48 11.59
N VAL A 126 -9.70 4.69 11.41
CA VAL A 126 -8.95 5.10 10.22
C VAL A 126 -7.48 5.20 10.55
N GLN A 127 -6.65 4.70 9.66
CA GLN A 127 -5.20 4.82 9.76
C GLN A 127 -4.79 6.30 9.79
N SER A 128 -3.81 6.64 10.62
CA SER A 128 -3.27 7.99 10.74
C SER A 128 -2.73 8.52 9.40
N VAL A 129 -2.68 9.84 9.25
CA VAL A 129 -2.19 10.49 8.01
C VAL A 129 -0.76 10.02 7.71
N GLY A 130 0.13 10.07 8.71
CA GLY A 130 1.51 9.63 8.56
C GLY A 130 1.61 8.18 8.10
N MET A 131 0.82 7.28 8.69
CA MET A 131 0.86 5.86 8.29
C MET A 131 0.22 5.59 6.93
N ARG A 132 -0.76 6.40 6.49
CA ARG A 132 -1.31 6.33 5.13
C ARG A 132 -0.26 6.77 4.10
N ILE A 133 0.46 7.86 4.39
CA ILE A 133 1.56 8.36 3.54
C ILE A 133 2.64 7.29 3.38
N VAL A 134 3.13 6.73 4.49
CA VAL A 134 4.12 5.63 4.48
C VAL A 134 3.60 4.46 3.66
N GLY A 135 2.31 4.10 3.79
CA GLY A 135 1.70 3.06 2.98
C GLY A 135 1.71 3.34 1.47
N LYS A 136 1.49 4.58 1.04
CA LYS A 136 1.58 4.96 -0.38
C LYS A 136 3.03 4.93 -0.89
N VAL A 137 3.98 5.41 -0.09
CA VAL A 137 5.42 5.31 -0.40
C VAL A 137 5.81 3.85 -0.65
N PHE A 138 5.45 2.94 0.26
CA PHE A 138 5.82 1.53 0.10
C PHE A 138 5.02 0.81 -0.99
N LYS A 139 3.83 1.30 -1.37
CA LYS A 139 3.13 0.83 -2.57
C LYS A 139 3.98 1.07 -3.82
N GLU A 140 4.64 2.22 -3.93
CA GLU A 140 5.55 2.52 -5.04
C GLU A 140 6.83 1.66 -4.96
N VAL A 141 7.46 1.60 -3.78
CA VAL A 141 8.70 0.82 -3.56
C VAL A 141 8.50 -0.66 -3.87
N GLU A 142 7.39 -1.25 -3.45
CA GLU A 142 7.06 -2.66 -3.75
C GLU A 142 6.68 -2.87 -5.23
N GLY A 143 6.21 -1.83 -5.92
CA GLY A 143 5.82 -1.88 -7.33
C GLY A 143 7.00 -1.86 -8.30
N ASN A 144 8.07 -1.12 -7.96
CA ASN A 144 9.30 -1.04 -8.74
C ASN A 144 10.54 -1.06 -7.83
N PRO A 145 10.90 -2.20 -7.24
CA PRO A 145 11.93 -2.27 -6.21
C PRO A 145 13.32 -1.96 -6.76
N THR A 146 13.93 -0.87 -6.32
CA THR A 146 15.32 -0.49 -6.62
C THR A 146 16.08 -0.06 -5.37
N PRO A 147 17.42 -0.24 -5.30
CA PRO A 147 18.22 0.25 -4.18
C PRO A 147 18.04 1.75 -3.93
N GLU A 148 17.91 2.56 -4.97
CA GLU A 148 17.67 4.01 -4.84
C GLU A 148 16.34 4.30 -4.12
N MET A 149 15.25 3.64 -4.52
CA MET A 149 13.95 3.82 -3.86
C MET A 149 13.98 3.37 -2.41
N ALA A 150 14.68 2.27 -2.11
CA ALA A 150 14.84 1.81 -0.73
C ALA A 150 15.65 2.80 0.13
N LEU A 151 16.69 3.43 -0.43
CA LEU A 151 17.48 4.46 0.25
C LEU A 151 16.64 5.71 0.55
N LYS A 152 15.81 6.17 -0.40
CA LYS A 152 14.88 7.29 -0.19
C LYS A 152 13.77 6.96 0.81
N ALA A 153 13.25 5.73 0.79
CA ALA A 153 12.18 5.30 1.69
C ALA A 153 12.64 5.01 3.13
N ALA A 154 13.92 4.69 3.34
CA ALA A 154 14.48 4.37 4.65
C ALA A 154 14.30 5.47 5.72
N PRO A 155 14.64 6.75 5.48
CA PRO A 155 14.39 7.81 6.47
C PRO A 155 12.89 8.02 6.74
N ILE A 156 12.04 7.84 5.73
CA ILE A 156 10.58 7.94 5.89
C ILE A 156 10.05 6.85 6.82
N LEU A 157 10.52 5.62 6.64
CA LEU A 157 10.17 4.51 7.54
C LEU A 157 10.76 4.70 8.94
N ALA A 158 11.98 5.24 9.06
CA ALA A 158 12.62 5.49 10.33
C ALA A 158 11.78 6.44 11.20
N GLU A 159 11.19 7.47 10.60
CA GLU A 159 10.26 8.36 11.29
C GLU A 159 9.00 7.60 11.76
N ALA A 160 8.36 6.85 10.87
CA ALA A 160 7.17 6.06 11.20
C ALA A 160 7.40 5.03 12.32
N LEU A 161 8.63 4.50 12.43
CA LEU A 161 9.03 3.56 13.48
C LEU A 161 9.17 4.22 14.86
N LYS A 162 9.43 5.53 14.95
CA LYS A 162 9.43 6.24 16.25
C LYS A 162 8.05 6.23 16.89
N HIS A 163 7.02 6.45 16.07
CA HIS A 163 5.61 6.53 16.50
C HIS A 163 4.94 5.17 16.66
N SER A 164 5.41 4.16 15.93
CA SER A 164 4.75 2.85 15.86
C SER A 164 5.76 1.72 15.56
N PRO A 165 6.70 1.44 16.49
CA PRO A 165 7.80 0.53 16.25
C PRO A 165 7.33 -0.90 15.99
N TYR A 166 6.32 -1.38 16.71
CA TYR A 166 5.82 -2.76 16.59
C TYR A 166 4.64 -2.92 15.62
N ASN A 167 4.30 -1.86 14.85
CA ASN A 167 3.25 -1.97 13.85
C ASN A 167 3.64 -2.99 12.76
N MET A 168 2.75 -3.94 12.50
CA MET A 168 2.97 -5.03 11.53
C MET A 168 3.39 -4.50 10.15
N ASN A 169 2.77 -3.43 9.65
CA ASN A 169 3.12 -2.85 8.36
C ASN A 169 4.50 -2.19 8.38
N ASN A 170 4.85 -1.47 9.44
CA ASN A 170 6.20 -0.88 9.56
C ASN A 170 7.29 -1.95 9.59
N GLN A 171 7.05 -3.05 10.30
CA GLN A 171 7.96 -4.20 10.28
C GLN A 171 8.04 -4.83 8.89
N ARG A 172 6.90 -5.00 8.20
CA ARG A 172 6.87 -5.46 6.80
C ARG A 172 7.68 -4.55 5.88
N TYR A 173 7.50 -3.23 5.99
CA TYR A 173 8.24 -2.24 5.23
C TYR A 173 9.74 -2.28 5.50
N LYS A 174 10.14 -2.53 6.75
CA LYS A 174 11.55 -2.76 7.11
C LYS A 174 12.10 -4.01 6.42
N ALA A 175 11.32 -5.09 6.35
CA ALA A 175 11.70 -6.29 5.61
C ALA A 175 11.80 -6.02 4.10
N VAL A 176 10.90 -5.23 3.51
CA VAL A 176 10.98 -4.81 2.10
C VAL A 176 12.30 -4.09 1.81
N ILE A 177 12.70 -3.12 2.64
CA ILE A 177 14.00 -2.44 2.47
C ILE A 177 15.14 -3.46 2.54
N TYR A 178 15.15 -4.35 3.53
CA TYR A 178 16.22 -5.35 3.63
C TYR A 178 16.28 -6.28 2.43
N THR A 179 15.14 -6.71 1.89
CA THR A 179 15.08 -7.51 0.66
C THR A 179 15.73 -6.77 -0.51
N ILE A 180 15.34 -5.52 -0.74
CA ILE A 180 15.85 -4.70 -1.86
C ILE A 180 17.36 -4.46 -1.72
N MET A 181 17.83 -4.27 -0.48
CA MET A 181 19.25 -4.03 -0.17
C MET A 181 20.08 -5.33 -0.09
N GLY A 182 19.55 -6.48 -0.50
CA GLY A 182 20.25 -7.77 -0.49
C GLY A 182 20.46 -8.39 0.91
N LYS A 183 19.86 -7.83 1.96
CA LYS A 183 19.98 -8.29 3.36
C LYS A 183 18.90 -9.34 3.68
N LYS A 184 18.86 -10.41 2.88
CA LYS A 184 17.81 -11.44 2.88
C LYS A 184 17.56 -12.06 4.27
N ASP A 185 18.62 -12.41 5.01
CA ASP A 185 18.49 -13.00 6.36
C ASP A 185 17.75 -12.10 7.34
N LYS A 186 17.93 -10.78 7.23
CA LYS A 186 17.23 -9.81 8.09
C LYS A 186 15.74 -9.76 7.74
N ALA A 187 15.41 -9.79 6.45
CA ALA A 187 14.02 -9.82 5.99
C ALA A 187 13.32 -11.12 6.43
N VAL A 188 13.98 -12.27 6.26
CA VAL A 188 13.50 -13.59 6.72
C VAL A 188 13.19 -13.58 8.21
N ASN A 189 14.12 -13.06 9.03
CA ASN A 189 13.93 -12.97 10.48
C ASN A 189 12.72 -12.12 10.87
N ILE A 190 12.48 -11.00 10.18
CA ILE A 190 11.30 -10.16 10.42
C ILE A 190 10.01 -10.92 10.08
N TYR A 191 9.92 -11.53 8.90
CA TYR A 191 8.72 -12.26 8.50
C TYR A 191 8.45 -13.46 9.41
N ARG A 192 9.50 -14.18 9.85
CA ARG A 192 9.40 -15.23 10.86
C ARG A 192 8.80 -14.72 12.16
N HIS A 193 9.28 -13.59 12.67
CA HIS A 193 8.74 -12.97 13.89
C HIS A 193 7.28 -12.54 13.71
N LEU A 194 6.94 -11.91 12.58
CA LEU A 194 5.56 -11.50 12.28
C LEU A 194 4.62 -12.71 12.26
N LEU A 195 5.03 -13.80 11.60
CA LEU A 195 4.24 -15.02 11.47
C LEU A 195 3.97 -15.76 12.79
N ARG A 196 4.67 -15.41 13.88
CA ARG A 196 4.34 -15.91 15.23
C ARG A 196 3.05 -15.31 15.80
N LYS A 197 2.61 -14.15 15.31
CA LYS A 197 1.41 -13.42 15.78
C LYS A 197 0.37 -13.16 14.69
N HIS A 198 0.80 -13.21 13.43
CA HIS A 198 0.06 -12.72 12.28
C HIS A 198 0.09 -13.78 11.18
N HIS A 199 -1.03 -14.43 10.91
CA HIS A 199 -1.09 -15.56 9.97
C HIS A 199 -1.63 -15.17 8.59
N GLN A 200 -1.51 -13.92 8.15
CA GLN A 200 -2.05 -13.49 6.87
C GLN A 200 -1.30 -14.15 5.71
N SER A 201 -2.06 -14.62 4.70
CA SER A 201 -1.55 -15.32 3.50
C SER A 201 -0.35 -14.63 2.84
N TYR A 202 -0.38 -13.29 2.71
CA TYR A 202 0.68 -12.55 2.05
C TYR A 202 2.02 -12.56 2.83
N LEU A 203 2.01 -12.78 4.15
CA LEU A 203 3.24 -12.90 4.95
C LEU A 203 3.96 -14.21 4.65
N TYR A 204 3.21 -15.31 4.56
CA TYR A 204 3.76 -16.61 4.13
C TYR A 204 4.31 -16.53 2.70
N GLN A 205 3.56 -15.89 1.79
CA GLN A 205 4.02 -15.68 0.41
C GLN A 205 5.35 -14.91 0.37
N LYS A 206 5.45 -13.80 1.11
CA LYS A 206 6.68 -13.00 1.15
C LYS A 206 7.87 -13.77 1.72
N LEU A 207 7.66 -14.57 2.75
CA LEU A 207 8.71 -15.44 3.28
C LEU A 207 9.11 -16.55 2.29
N ALA A 208 8.15 -17.09 1.53
CA ALA A 208 8.42 -18.09 0.49
C ALA A 208 9.27 -17.52 -0.65
N GLU A 209 9.03 -16.27 -1.06
CA GLU A 209 9.83 -15.53 -2.04
C GLU A 209 11.28 -15.31 -1.56
N LEU A 210 11.49 -15.26 -0.24
CA LEU A 210 12.79 -15.05 0.39
C LEU A 210 13.51 -16.34 0.80
N THR A 211 13.02 -17.51 0.42
CA THR A 211 13.60 -18.78 0.86
C THR A 211 14.19 -19.53 -0.33
N ASP A 212 15.44 -19.99 -0.19
CA ASP A 212 16.12 -20.83 -1.20
C ASP A 212 15.85 -22.33 -0.99
N ALA A 213 15.54 -22.73 0.25
CA ALA A 213 15.14 -24.09 0.58
C ALA A 213 13.77 -24.42 -0.05
N ARG A 214 13.81 -25.24 -1.10
CA ARG A 214 12.63 -25.62 -1.89
C ARG A 214 11.50 -26.24 -1.04
N GLU A 215 11.85 -27.11 -0.10
CA GLU A 215 10.89 -27.74 0.82
C GLU A 215 10.14 -26.71 1.66
N LEU A 216 10.87 -25.79 2.29
CA LEU A 216 10.27 -24.70 3.07
C LEU A 216 9.44 -23.76 2.18
N ARG A 217 9.88 -23.49 0.95
CA ARG A 217 9.12 -22.68 0.00
C ARG A 217 7.78 -23.34 -0.37
N ILE A 218 7.75 -24.64 -0.63
CA ILE A 218 6.52 -25.42 -0.83
C ILE A 218 5.63 -25.29 0.41
N ALA A 219 6.19 -25.52 1.58
CA ALA A 219 5.43 -25.49 2.83
C ALA A 219 4.78 -24.13 3.11
N LEU A 220 5.52 -23.05 2.90
CA LEU A 220 5.02 -21.68 3.04
C LEU A 220 3.94 -21.33 2.01
N LEU A 221 4.06 -21.77 0.75
CA LEU A 221 3.03 -21.57 -0.26
C LEU A 221 1.74 -22.33 0.07
N CYS A 222 1.85 -23.57 0.57
CA CYS A 222 0.70 -24.33 1.09
C CYS A 222 -0.01 -23.55 2.19
N ARG A 223 0.73 -23.01 3.17
CA ARG A 223 0.15 -22.16 4.22
C ARG A 223 -0.48 -20.89 3.67
N ALA A 224 0.16 -20.22 2.71
CA ALA A 224 -0.40 -19.05 2.06
C ALA A 224 -1.76 -19.35 1.38
N ILE A 225 -1.89 -20.50 0.71
CA ILE A 225 -3.12 -20.96 0.03
C ILE A 225 -4.21 -21.28 1.05
N VAL A 226 -3.88 -22.03 2.12
CA VAL A 226 -4.84 -22.43 3.16
C VAL A 226 -5.38 -21.24 3.92
N THR A 227 -4.55 -20.25 4.26
CA THR A 227 -5.00 -19.10 5.05
C THR A 227 -5.76 -18.05 4.23
N ARG A 228 -5.66 -18.08 2.90
CA ARG A 228 -6.43 -17.17 2.04
C ARG A 228 -7.87 -17.66 1.94
N ARG A 229 -8.85 -16.80 2.21
CA ARG A 229 -10.28 -17.22 2.18
C ARG A 229 -10.82 -17.33 0.76
N GLU A 230 -10.67 -16.28 -0.03
CA GLU A 230 -11.27 -16.20 -1.37
C GLU A 230 -10.38 -16.86 -2.44
N GLU A 231 -10.94 -17.82 -3.19
CA GLU A 231 -10.23 -18.58 -4.24
C GLU A 231 -9.70 -17.69 -5.37
N LYS A 232 -10.43 -16.64 -5.77
CA LYS A 232 -10.03 -15.71 -6.83
C LYS A 232 -8.65 -15.09 -6.60
N PHE A 233 -8.22 -15.01 -5.34
CA PHE A 233 -6.93 -14.47 -4.99
C PHE A 233 -5.82 -15.52 -4.80
N LYS A 234 -6.11 -16.81 -4.93
CA LYS A 234 -5.14 -17.91 -4.78
C LYS A 234 -4.44 -18.29 -6.08
N GLN A 235 -4.96 -17.88 -7.23
CA GLN A 235 -4.50 -18.28 -8.58
C GLN A 235 -2.97 -18.30 -8.71
N ARG A 236 -2.30 -17.17 -8.44
CA ARG A 236 -0.83 -17.06 -8.52
C ARG A 236 -0.11 -18.03 -7.57
N LEU A 237 -0.60 -18.17 -6.35
CA LEU A 237 0.00 -19.07 -5.34
C LEU A 237 -0.13 -20.53 -5.76
N ARG A 238 -1.31 -20.93 -6.26
CA ARG A 238 -1.56 -22.28 -6.76
C ARG A 238 -0.68 -22.61 -7.95
N PHE A 239 -0.54 -21.69 -8.90
CA PHE A 239 0.36 -21.91 -10.04
C PHE A 239 1.82 -22.05 -9.61
N GLN A 240 2.33 -21.17 -8.75
CA GLN A 240 3.69 -21.28 -8.20
C GLN A 240 3.91 -22.59 -7.44
N LEU A 241 2.91 -23.05 -6.68
CA LEU A 241 2.98 -24.33 -6.00
C LEU A 241 2.97 -25.49 -7.00
N ALA A 242 2.14 -25.44 -8.05
CA ALA A 242 2.10 -26.46 -9.11
C ALA A 242 3.46 -26.63 -9.80
N GLU A 243 4.12 -25.53 -10.16
CA GLU A 243 5.46 -25.55 -10.75
C GLU A 243 6.47 -26.23 -9.83
N LEU A 244 6.42 -25.92 -8.52
CA LEU A 244 7.31 -26.55 -7.54
C LEU A 244 6.99 -28.03 -7.33
N LEU A 245 5.72 -28.44 -7.37
CA LEU A 245 5.32 -29.83 -7.17
C LEU A 245 5.55 -30.69 -8.41
N PHE A 246 5.63 -30.11 -9.61
CA PHE A 246 5.72 -30.85 -10.88
C PHE A 246 6.81 -31.93 -10.91
N ARG A 247 7.96 -31.67 -10.26
CA ARG A 247 9.08 -32.62 -10.24
C ARG A 247 8.83 -33.85 -9.37
N ASP A 248 8.25 -33.68 -8.18
CA ASP A 248 8.26 -34.70 -7.12
C ASP A 248 6.85 -35.13 -6.66
N ASN A 249 5.82 -34.36 -6.98
CA ASN A 249 4.42 -34.64 -6.68
C ASN A 249 3.51 -34.17 -7.82
N LYS A 250 3.56 -34.89 -8.95
CA LYS A 250 2.75 -34.59 -10.14
C LYS A 250 1.23 -34.58 -9.87
N PRO A 251 0.64 -35.49 -9.08
CA PRO A 251 -0.79 -35.44 -8.74
C PRO A 251 -1.17 -34.14 -8.04
N GLY A 252 -0.37 -33.69 -7.05
CA GLY A 252 -0.57 -32.42 -6.37
C GLY A 252 -0.35 -31.22 -7.29
N ALA A 253 0.63 -31.29 -8.20
CA ALA A 253 0.86 -30.25 -9.20
C ALA A 253 -0.37 -30.07 -10.11
N LYS A 254 -0.94 -31.17 -10.61
CA LYS A 254 -2.14 -31.15 -11.46
C LYS A 254 -3.34 -30.59 -10.72
N TYR A 255 -3.55 -31.00 -9.47
CA TYR A 255 -4.62 -30.46 -8.62
C TYR A 255 -4.57 -28.94 -8.49
N GLU A 256 -3.39 -28.39 -8.17
CA GLU A 256 -3.22 -26.95 -8.00
C GLU A 256 -3.40 -26.18 -9.32
N LEU A 257 -2.88 -26.73 -10.42
CA LEU A 257 -2.99 -26.15 -11.75
C LEU A 257 -4.44 -26.10 -12.23
N GLU A 258 -5.18 -27.21 -12.11
CA GLU A 258 -6.59 -27.28 -12.52
C GLU A 258 -7.45 -26.27 -11.75
N ARG A 259 -7.28 -26.17 -10.42
CA ARG A 259 -7.98 -25.16 -9.61
C ARG A 259 -7.60 -23.73 -10.01
N CYS A 260 -6.33 -23.49 -10.32
CA CYS A 260 -5.88 -22.19 -10.82
C CYS A 260 -6.58 -21.84 -12.13
N ILE A 261 -6.56 -22.75 -13.11
CA ILE A 261 -7.16 -22.56 -14.44
C ILE A 261 -8.68 -22.34 -14.33
N ALA A 262 -9.39 -23.20 -13.58
CA ALA A 262 -10.83 -23.06 -13.38
C ALA A 262 -11.20 -21.70 -12.79
N THR A 263 -10.46 -21.25 -11.77
CA THR A 263 -10.70 -19.94 -11.13
C THR A 263 -10.40 -18.78 -12.08
N ARG A 264 -9.39 -18.90 -12.95
CA ARG A 264 -9.06 -17.87 -13.95
C ARG A 264 -10.15 -17.77 -15.02
N GLN A 265 -10.60 -18.90 -15.54
CA GLN A 265 -11.66 -18.99 -16.55
C GLN A 265 -12.97 -18.41 -16.02
N GLN A 266 -13.38 -18.76 -14.79
CA GLN A 266 -14.56 -18.20 -14.13
C GLN A 266 -14.50 -16.67 -13.97
N ALA A 267 -13.30 -16.12 -13.81
CA ALA A 267 -13.07 -14.68 -13.70
C ALA A 267 -12.81 -13.98 -15.04
N GLY A 268 -12.92 -14.69 -16.17
CA GLY A 268 -12.68 -14.14 -17.51
C GLY A 268 -11.22 -13.85 -17.84
N TYR A 269 -10.27 -14.37 -17.06
CA TYR A 269 -8.83 -14.21 -17.33
C TYR A 269 -8.33 -15.28 -18.30
N SER A 270 -7.37 -14.92 -19.16
CA SER A 270 -6.71 -15.84 -20.06
C SER A 270 -5.88 -16.90 -19.31
N VAL A 271 -5.82 -18.10 -19.88
CA VAL A 271 -4.85 -19.13 -19.48
C VAL A 271 -3.54 -18.84 -20.19
N THR A 272 -2.44 -18.74 -19.46
CA THR A 272 -1.13 -18.39 -20.05
C THR A 272 -0.51 -19.59 -20.76
N TRP A 273 0.46 -19.35 -21.64
CA TRP A 273 1.18 -20.42 -22.35
C TRP A 273 1.92 -21.36 -21.37
N GLU A 274 2.51 -20.82 -20.31
CA GLU A 274 3.19 -21.62 -19.28
C GLU A 274 2.21 -22.58 -18.58
N MET A 275 0.98 -22.11 -18.31
CA MET A 275 -0.08 -22.95 -17.73
C MET A 275 -0.50 -24.04 -18.71
N GLN A 276 -0.67 -23.71 -20.00
CA GLN A 276 -1.02 -24.68 -21.04
C GLN A 276 0.07 -25.75 -21.20
N ASN A 277 1.34 -25.34 -21.21
CA ASN A 277 2.48 -26.24 -21.32
C ASN A 277 2.58 -27.18 -20.11
N LEU A 278 2.35 -26.66 -18.90
CA LEU A 278 2.32 -27.50 -17.69
C LEU A 278 1.12 -28.45 -17.70
N THR A 279 -0.05 -28.02 -18.20
CA THR A 279 -1.22 -28.91 -18.37
C THR A 279 -0.93 -30.05 -19.33
N ALA A 280 -0.32 -29.77 -20.49
CA ALA A 280 0.08 -30.80 -21.45
C ALA A 280 1.08 -31.79 -20.82
N SER A 281 2.03 -31.29 -20.04
CA SER A 281 3.00 -32.12 -19.32
C SER A 281 2.38 -33.02 -18.22
N LEU A 282 1.15 -32.71 -17.80
CA LEU A 282 0.38 -33.42 -16.77
C LEU A 282 -0.85 -34.15 -17.34
N GLU A 283 -0.96 -34.27 -18.66
CA GLU A 283 -2.14 -34.83 -19.33
C GLU A 283 -2.48 -36.25 -18.81
N GLN A 284 -1.48 -37.12 -18.74
CA GLN A 284 -1.62 -38.52 -18.30
C GLN A 284 -1.61 -38.71 -16.78
N VAL A 285 -1.45 -37.65 -16.00
CA VAL A 285 -1.39 -37.73 -14.53
C VAL A 285 -2.80 -37.65 -13.96
N THR A 286 -3.17 -38.50 -13.00
CA THR A 286 -4.41 -38.29 -12.24
C THR A 286 -4.18 -37.23 -11.18
N ALA A 287 -5.04 -36.23 -11.10
CA ALA A 287 -4.96 -35.19 -10.08
C ALA A 287 -5.17 -35.78 -8.68
N ALA A 288 -4.47 -35.24 -7.68
CA ALA A 288 -4.74 -35.59 -6.29
C ALA A 288 -6.20 -35.24 -5.94
N THR A 289 -6.82 -36.04 -5.08
CA THR A 289 -8.14 -35.76 -4.54
C THR A 289 -8.09 -34.60 -3.53
N ASP A 290 -9.24 -34.00 -3.23
CA ASP A 290 -9.36 -32.99 -2.18
C ASP A 290 -8.89 -33.50 -0.81
N MET A 291 -9.07 -34.78 -0.52
CA MET A 291 -8.63 -35.40 0.74
C MET A 291 -7.11 -35.52 0.79
N GLU A 292 -6.50 -36.03 -0.27
CA GLU A 292 -5.04 -36.14 -0.39
C GLU A 292 -4.37 -34.77 -0.32
N GLN A 293 -4.90 -33.76 -1.02
CA GLN A 293 -4.31 -32.42 -0.97
C GLN A 293 -4.44 -31.79 0.42
N LYS A 294 -5.57 -31.98 1.11
CA LYS A 294 -5.72 -31.50 2.50
C LYS A 294 -4.73 -32.17 3.44
N SER A 295 -4.50 -33.48 3.29
CA SER A 295 -3.48 -34.21 4.06
C SER A 295 -2.08 -33.66 3.76
N PHE A 296 -1.76 -33.44 2.49
CA PHE A 296 -0.50 -32.82 2.07
C PHE A 296 -0.30 -31.45 2.73
N TYR A 297 -1.30 -30.57 2.71
CA TYR A 297 -1.19 -29.26 3.37
C TYR A 297 -0.93 -29.36 4.88
N ARG A 298 -1.52 -30.35 5.57
CA ARG A 298 -1.29 -30.58 7.01
C ARG A 298 0.11 -31.09 7.30
N GLU A 299 0.68 -31.90 6.42
CA GLU A 299 2.08 -32.33 6.54
C GLU A 299 3.03 -31.15 6.37
N GLN A 300 2.77 -30.32 5.35
CA GLN A 300 3.55 -29.11 5.08
C GLN A 300 3.45 -28.07 6.22
N GLU A 301 2.32 -27.99 6.92
CA GLU A 301 2.16 -27.11 8.09
C GLU A 301 3.19 -27.40 9.19
N LYS A 302 3.54 -28.67 9.42
CA LYS A 302 4.54 -29.05 10.43
C LYS A 302 5.92 -28.46 10.13
N ILE A 303 6.30 -28.39 8.85
CA ILE A 303 7.57 -27.80 8.41
C ILE A 303 7.59 -26.30 8.72
N VAL A 304 6.49 -25.60 8.44
CA VAL A 304 6.37 -24.16 8.74
C VAL A 304 6.41 -23.93 10.25
N GLU A 305 5.68 -24.71 11.04
CA GLU A 305 5.70 -24.56 12.50
C GLU A 305 7.09 -24.79 13.09
N ALA A 306 7.81 -25.83 12.65
CA ALA A 306 9.18 -26.08 13.09
C ALA A 306 10.10 -24.90 12.73
N PHE A 307 9.99 -24.37 11.52
CA PHE A 307 10.76 -23.21 11.08
C PHE A 307 10.47 -21.93 11.89
N LEU A 308 9.21 -21.70 12.28
CA LEU A 308 8.82 -20.51 13.04
C LEU A 308 9.21 -20.58 14.53
N ARG A 309 9.37 -21.79 15.09
CA ARG A 309 9.76 -22.02 16.49
C ARG A 309 11.26 -21.81 16.73
N ASN A 310 12.10 -22.24 15.77
CA ASN A 310 13.53 -21.95 15.75
C ASN A 310 13.79 -20.46 15.48
#